data_AF-A0A948C9Y8-F1
#
_entry.id   AF-A0A948C9Y8-F1
#
_cell.length_a   1.000
_cell.length_b   1.000
_cell.length_c   1.000
_cell.angle_alpha   90.00
_cell.angle_beta   90.00
_cell.angle_gamma   90.00
#
_symmetry.space_group_name_H-M   'P 1'
#
loop_
_entity.id
_entity.type
_entity.pdbx_description
1 polymer ?
#
loop_
_entity_poly.entity_id
_entity_poly.type
_entity_poly.pdbx_seq_one_letter_code
_entity_poly.pdbx_strand_id
1 'polypeptide(L)'
;MLPWITAVDRRRFQQIFEEVTARWTSGEQAGALESYADFVLRVRASLERATKVCGKGETVLAVTSGGPIAVVAASLVDPTCVDDQAAMARLWARFNTVAVNAAYTRLVVGSTGARMLTFNEHPHLSGDLVTYR
;
A
#
# COMPACT_ATOMS: atom_id res chain seq x y z
N MET A 1 -34.59 14.99 1.24
CA MET A 1 -33.14 14.85 0.99
C MET A 1 -32.43 15.35 2.23
N LEU A 2 -31.85 14.45 3.04
CA LEU A 2 -31.38 14.81 4.39
C LEU A 2 -30.06 15.62 4.34
N PRO A 3 -29.87 16.67 5.15
CA PRO A 3 -28.86 17.72 4.93
C PRO A 3 -27.48 17.45 5.55
N TRP A 4 -27.23 16.26 6.10
CA TRP A 4 -26.09 16.01 7.00
C TRP A 4 -24.96 15.17 6.41
N ILE A 5 -25.01 14.80 5.13
CA ILE A 5 -23.79 14.33 4.43
C ILE A 5 -23.00 15.59 4.07
N THR A 6 -22.37 16.17 5.08
CA THR A 6 -21.33 17.17 4.88
C THR A 6 -20.21 16.47 4.12
N ALA A 7 -19.77 17.06 3.01
CA ALA A 7 -18.52 16.65 2.38
C ALA A 7 -17.46 16.67 3.48
N VAL A 8 -16.93 15.50 3.83
CA VAL A 8 -15.85 15.37 4.81
C VAL A 8 -14.77 16.38 4.41
N ASP A 9 -14.44 17.30 5.31
CA ASP A 9 -13.35 18.25 5.06
C ASP A 9 -12.09 17.42 4.79
N ARG A 10 -11.68 17.37 3.53
CA ARG A 10 -10.57 16.54 3.06
C ARG A 10 -9.28 16.86 3.81
N ARG A 11 -9.05 18.12 4.18
CA ARG A 11 -7.87 18.51 4.95
C ARG A 11 -7.95 17.96 6.36
N ARG A 12 -9.12 18.09 7.01
CA ARG A 12 -9.31 17.58 8.36
C ARG A 12 -9.23 16.05 8.41
N PHE A 13 -9.81 15.36 7.42
CA PHE A 13 -9.69 13.92 7.28
C PHE A 13 -8.24 13.49 7.09
N GLN A 14 -7.50 14.14 6.18
CA GLN A 14 -6.10 13.84 5.93
C GLN A 14 -5.25 13.98 7.20
N GLN A 15 -5.46 15.05 7.97
CA GLN A 15 -4.77 15.26 9.25
C GLN A 15 -5.04 14.13 10.24
N ILE A 16 -6.31 13.75 10.42
CA ILE A 16 -6.69 12.65 11.32
C ILE A 16 -6.12 11.33 10.82
N PHE A 17 -6.17 11.08 9.51
CA PHE A 17 -5.64 9.87 8.91
C PHE A 17 -4.12 9.74 9.11
N GLU A 18 -3.36 10.82 8.89
CA GLU A 18 -1.92 10.88 9.13
C GLU A 18 -1.59 10.65 10.61
N GLU A 19 -2.31 11.27 11.53
CA GLU A 19 -2.12 11.08 12.97
C GLU A 19 -2.38 9.62 13.40
N VAL A 20 -3.52 9.07 12.98
CA VAL A 20 -3.92 7.71 13.33
C VAL A 20 -2.96 6.68 12.72
N THR A 21 -2.55 6.85 11.46
CA THR A 21 -1.59 5.94 10.82
C THR A 21 -0.19 6.08 11.40
N ALA A 22 0.25 7.28 11.79
CA ALA A 22 1.52 7.46 12.50
C ALA A 22 1.55 6.71 13.83
N ARG A 23 0.49 6.81 14.63
CA ARG A 23 0.36 6.05 15.90
C ARG A 23 0.29 4.54 15.67
N TRP A 24 -0.51 4.11 14.70
CA TRP A 24 -0.61 2.68 14.37
C TRP A 24 0.73 2.09 13.91
N THR A 25 1.45 2.81 13.04
CA THR A 25 2.75 2.35 12.51
C THR A 25 3.89 2.39 13.54
N SER A 26 3.76 3.15 14.63
CA SER A 26 4.71 3.12 15.75
C SER A 26 4.49 1.93 16.70
N GLY A 27 3.46 1.11 16.45
CA GLY A 27 3.08 -0.03 17.29
C GLY A 27 2.02 0.31 18.35
N GLU A 28 1.52 1.54 18.39
CA GLU A 28 0.39 1.89 19.26
C GLU A 28 -0.92 1.34 18.68
N GLN A 29 -1.39 0.23 19.25
CA GLN A 29 -2.61 -0.42 18.79
C GLN A 29 -3.86 0.27 19.36
N ALA A 30 -4.72 0.78 18.49
CA ALA A 30 -6.04 1.26 18.89
C ALA A 30 -7.03 0.08 18.92
N GLY A 31 -7.28 -0.46 20.12
CA GLY A 31 -8.33 -1.47 20.34
C GLY A 31 -8.08 -2.79 19.62
N ALA A 32 -9.11 -3.33 18.95
CA ALA A 32 -9.08 -4.65 18.31
C ALA A 32 -8.52 -4.67 16.88
N LEU A 33 -7.88 -3.58 16.42
CA LEU A 33 -7.29 -3.50 15.08
C LEU A 33 -6.05 -4.39 14.99
N GLU A 34 -5.78 -4.99 13.83
CA GLU A 34 -4.52 -5.70 13.57
C GLU A 34 -3.31 -4.78 13.84
N SER A 35 -2.24 -5.31 14.43
CA SER A 35 -1.01 -4.54 14.62
C SER A 35 -0.36 -4.20 13.28
N TYR A 36 0.42 -3.10 13.21
CA TYR A 36 1.13 -2.76 11.98
C TYR A 36 2.10 -3.87 11.53
N ALA A 37 2.78 -4.50 12.49
CA ALA A 37 3.69 -5.61 12.22
C ALA A 37 2.96 -6.82 11.61
N ASP A 38 1.81 -7.21 12.18
CA ASP A 38 1.00 -8.32 11.65
C ASP A 38 0.47 -8.01 10.25
N PHE A 39 0.03 -6.76 10.03
CA PHE A 39 -0.39 -6.28 8.71
C PHE A 39 0.74 -6.41 7.68
N VAL A 40 1.94 -5.94 8.00
CA VAL A 40 3.12 -6.05 7.13
C VAL A 40 3.44 -7.51 6.83
N LEU A 41 3.47 -8.37 7.85
CA LEU A 41 3.73 -9.81 7.70
C LEU A 41 2.70 -10.47 6.79
N ARG A 42 1.41 -10.19 6.99
CA ARG A 42 0.32 -10.76 6.20
C ARG A 42 0.37 -10.34 4.73
N VAL A 43 0.72 -9.08 4.45
CA VAL A 43 0.86 -8.59 3.06
C VAL A 43 2.08 -9.24 2.39
N ARG A 44 3.23 -9.31 3.07
CA ARG A 44 4.43 -9.96 2.54
C ARG A 44 4.21 -11.44 2.24
N ALA A 45 3.54 -12.17 3.14
CA ALA A 45 3.16 -13.55 2.91
C ALA A 45 2.24 -13.71 1.68
N SER A 46 1.37 -12.72 1.44
CA SER A 46 0.49 -12.72 0.26
C SER A 46 1.26 -12.47 -1.03
N LEU A 47 2.25 -11.57 -1.03
CA LEU A 47 3.18 -11.38 -2.14
C LEU A 47 3.94 -12.67 -2.45
N GLU A 48 4.50 -13.34 -1.43
CA GLU A 48 5.23 -14.58 -1.61
C GLU A 48 4.36 -15.69 -2.24
N ARG A 49 3.10 -15.81 -1.82
CA ARG A 49 2.15 -16.74 -2.46
C ARG A 49 1.90 -16.36 -3.92
N ALA A 50 1.70 -15.08 -4.21
CA ALA A 50 1.46 -14.60 -5.57
C ALA A 50 2.67 -14.86 -6.49
N THR A 51 3.90 -14.66 -6.02
CA THR A 51 5.11 -14.93 -6.81
C THR A 51 5.35 -16.41 -7.03
N LYS A 52 5.01 -17.28 -6.06
CA LYS A 52 5.12 -18.74 -6.21
C LYS A 52 4.15 -19.31 -7.25
N VAL A 53 2.95 -18.76 -7.38
CA VAL A 53 1.97 -19.21 -8.38
C VAL A 53 2.17 -18.55 -9.75
N CYS A 54 2.97 -17.49 -9.84
CA CYS A 54 3.28 -16.82 -11.11
C CYS A 54 4.32 -17.66 -11.89
N GLY A 55 3.84 -18.60 -12.71
CA GLY A 55 4.70 -19.42 -13.56
C GLY A 55 5.45 -18.61 -14.63
N LYS A 56 6.37 -19.29 -15.33
CA LYS A 56 7.17 -18.65 -16.39
C LYS A 56 6.25 -18.20 -17.54
N GLY A 57 6.25 -16.89 -17.81
CA GLY A 57 5.42 -16.30 -18.87
C GLY A 57 3.96 -16.07 -18.47
N GLU A 58 3.60 -16.35 -17.21
CA GLU A 58 2.27 -16.11 -16.69
C GLU A 58 2.17 -14.72 -16.04
N THR A 59 0.95 -14.29 -15.74
CA THR A 59 0.67 -13.03 -15.07
C THR A 59 -0.34 -13.24 -13.97
N VAL A 60 -0.04 -12.75 -12.78
CA VAL A 60 -0.95 -12.72 -11.63
C VAL A 60 -1.45 -11.30 -11.43
N LEU A 61 -2.77 -11.12 -11.36
CA LEU A 61 -3.41 -9.87 -11.01
C LEU A 61 -3.90 -9.92 -9.56
N ALA A 62 -3.41 -9.00 -8.72
CA ALA A 62 -3.89 -8.81 -7.35
C ALA A 62 -4.61 -7.47 -7.24
N VAL A 63 -5.91 -7.49 -6.92
CA VAL A 63 -6.71 -6.28 -6.67
C VAL A 63 -6.73 -6.00 -5.18
N THR A 64 -6.23 -4.83 -4.78
CA THR A 64 -6.06 -4.47 -3.36
C THR A 64 -6.08 -2.94 -3.17
N SER A 65 -5.77 -2.47 -1.95
CA SER A 65 -5.72 -1.05 -1.59
C SER A 65 -4.28 -0.50 -1.53
N GLY A 66 -4.16 0.83 -1.38
CA GLY A 66 -2.86 1.52 -1.31
C GLY A 66 -1.96 1.02 -0.18
N GLY A 67 -2.53 0.66 0.98
CA GLY A 67 -1.76 0.17 2.13
C GLY A 67 -0.95 -1.09 1.82
N PRO A 68 -1.56 -2.20 1.36
CA PRO A 68 -0.83 -3.39 0.93
C PRO A 68 0.14 -3.14 -0.23
N ILE A 69 -0.25 -2.31 -1.21
CA ILE A 69 0.65 -1.92 -2.33
C ILE A 69 1.89 -1.22 -1.79
N ALA A 70 1.75 -0.33 -0.81
CA ALA A 70 2.85 0.40 -0.19
C ALA A 70 3.79 -0.53 0.60
N VAL A 71 3.27 -1.55 1.29
CA VAL A 71 4.12 -2.57 1.97
C VAL A 71 4.95 -3.34 0.94
N VAL A 72 4.32 -3.73 -0.17
CA VAL A 72 5.01 -4.43 -1.27
C VAL A 72 6.07 -3.52 -1.89
N ALA A 73 5.72 -2.27 -2.21
CA ALA A 73 6.64 -1.29 -2.79
C ALA A 73 7.85 -1.03 -1.87
N ALA A 74 7.60 -0.77 -0.58
CA ALA A 74 8.65 -0.56 0.41
C ALA A 74 9.58 -1.78 0.52
N SER A 75 9.01 -2.99 0.64
CA SER A 75 9.78 -4.24 0.75
C SER A 75 10.65 -4.54 -0.48
N LEU A 76 10.24 -4.06 -1.67
CA LEU A 76 10.96 -4.31 -2.91
C LEU A 76 11.98 -3.22 -3.27
N VAL A 77 11.75 -1.97 -2.85
CA VAL A 77 12.68 -0.86 -3.06
C VAL A 77 13.84 -0.90 -2.06
N ASP A 78 13.57 -1.33 -0.84
CA ASP A 78 14.57 -1.54 0.20
C ASP A 78 14.31 -2.87 0.91
N PRO A 79 14.94 -3.97 0.47
CA PRO A 79 14.78 -5.27 1.12
C PRO A 79 15.30 -5.32 2.57
N THR A 80 16.10 -4.34 3.00
CA THR A 80 16.66 -4.30 4.35
C THR A 80 15.71 -3.65 5.36
N CYS A 81 14.73 -2.85 4.89
CA CYS A 81 13.76 -2.20 5.77
C CYS A 81 12.79 -3.17 6.46
N VAL A 82 12.81 -4.45 6.08
CA VAL A 82 11.92 -5.48 6.61
C VAL A 82 12.13 -5.72 8.10
N ASP A 83 13.39 -5.71 8.51
CA ASP A 83 13.79 -5.95 9.90
C ASP A 83 13.84 -4.64 10.70
N ASP A 84 13.73 -3.49 10.04
CA ASP A 84 13.61 -2.16 10.64
C ASP A 84 12.17 -1.65 10.49
N GLN A 85 11.35 -1.89 11.52
CA GLN A 85 9.96 -1.43 11.56
C GLN A 85 9.80 0.07 11.33
N ALA A 86 10.75 0.89 11.79
CA ALA A 86 10.70 2.34 11.60
C ALA A 86 11.00 2.70 10.13
N ALA A 87 11.94 2.03 9.48
CA ALA A 87 12.19 2.19 8.04
C ALA A 87 10.99 1.73 7.20
N MET A 88 10.42 0.56 7.51
CA MET A 88 9.21 0.06 6.86
C MET A 88 8.05 1.04 6.99
N ALA A 89 7.78 1.57 8.19
CA ALA A 89 6.74 2.58 8.43
C ALA A 89 6.95 3.86 7.61
N ARG A 90 8.18 4.39 7.59
CA ARG A 90 8.52 5.59 6.81
C ARG A 90 8.30 5.38 5.31
N LEU A 91 8.82 4.28 4.75
CA LEU A 91 8.68 3.97 3.33
C LEU A 91 7.22 3.69 2.96
N TRP A 92 6.51 2.91 3.78
CA TRP A 92 5.10 2.64 3.62
C TRP A 92 4.28 3.93 3.54
N ALA A 93 4.48 4.86 4.47
CA ALA A 93 3.77 6.13 4.47
C ALA A 93 4.03 6.93 3.16
N ARG A 94 5.29 7.00 2.71
CA ARG A 94 5.66 7.70 1.47
C ARG A 94 4.97 7.12 0.23
N PHE A 95 4.87 5.79 0.13
CA PHE A 95 4.18 5.14 -0.99
C PHE A 95 2.65 5.24 -0.88
N ASN A 96 2.10 5.10 0.33
CA ASN A 96 0.65 5.06 0.53
C ASN A 96 0.00 6.44 0.25
N THR A 97 0.62 7.54 0.70
CA THR A 97 0.08 8.91 0.54
C THR A 97 -0.07 9.35 -0.92
N VAL A 98 0.64 8.72 -1.86
CA VAL A 98 0.58 9.08 -3.29
C VAL A 98 -0.26 8.11 -4.12
N ALA A 99 -0.85 7.08 -3.50
CA ALA A 99 -1.60 6.05 -4.22
C ALA A 99 -2.85 6.62 -4.90
N VAL A 100 -2.93 6.46 -6.22
CA VAL A 100 -4.08 6.84 -7.03
C VAL A 100 -5.09 5.70 -7.04
N ASN A 101 -6.37 6.01 -6.87
CA ASN A 101 -7.44 5.02 -6.98
C ASN A 101 -7.46 4.43 -8.40
N ALA A 102 -7.61 3.11 -8.49
CA ALA A 102 -7.55 2.34 -9.73
C ALA A 102 -6.20 2.36 -10.47
N ALA A 103 -5.14 2.92 -9.87
CA ALA A 103 -3.79 2.71 -10.38
C ALA A 103 -3.32 1.26 -10.21
N TYR A 104 -2.35 0.86 -11.01
CA TYR A 104 -1.70 -0.43 -10.92
C TYR A 104 -0.18 -0.29 -10.76
N THR A 105 0.44 -1.29 -10.14
CA THR A 105 1.89 -1.40 -9.93
C THR A 105 2.36 -2.70 -10.58
N ARG A 106 3.40 -2.64 -11.42
CA ARG A 106 3.93 -3.84 -12.09
C ARG A 106 5.17 -4.37 -11.41
N LEU A 107 5.18 -5.67 -11.18
CA LEU A 107 6.33 -6.41 -10.69
C LEU A 107 6.82 -7.37 -11.76
N VAL A 108 8.13 -7.59 -11.82
CA VAL A 108 8.73 -8.68 -12.59
C VAL A 108 9.22 -9.73 -11.62
N VAL A 109 8.77 -10.97 -11.80
CA VAL A 109 9.18 -12.12 -10.98
C VAL A 109 10.26 -12.90 -11.74
N GLY A 110 11.48 -12.88 -11.20
CA GLY A 110 12.62 -13.62 -11.75
C GLY A 110 13.10 -14.73 -10.81
N SER A 111 14.18 -15.40 -11.21
CA SER A 111 14.79 -16.48 -10.41
C SER A 111 15.33 -16.02 -9.05
N THR A 112 15.65 -14.73 -8.91
CA THR A 112 16.12 -14.13 -7.65
C THR A 112 15.01 -13.41 -6.88
N GLY A 113 13.74 -13.65 -7.22
CA GLY A 113 12.58 -12.99 -6.60
C GLY A 113 11.98 -11.86 -7.44
N ALA A 114 11.00 -11.18 -6.84
CA ALA A 114 10.27 -10.09 -7.47
C ALA A 114 11.06 -8.76 -7.43
N ARG A 115 10.85 -7.92 -8.43
CA ARG A 115 11.32 -6.53 -8.49
C ARG A 115 10.19 -5.63 -8.95
N MET A 116 10.08 -4.43 -8.37
CA MET A 116 9.11 -3.44 -8.83
C MET A 116 9.63 -2.77 -10.11
N LEU A 117 8.87 -2.89 -11.20
CA LEU A 117 9.20 -2.28 -12.49
C LEU A 117 8.60 -0.88 -12.59
N THR A 118 7.35 -0.74 -12.15
CA THR A 118 6.62 0.52 -12.14
C THR A 118 5.74 0.61 -10.92
N PHE A 119 5.45 1.83 -10.50
CA PHE A 119 4.60 2.12 -9.35
C PHE A 119 3.50 3.10 -9.75
N ASN A 120 2.28 2.83 -9.33
CA ASN A 120 1.15 3.77 -9.38
C ASN A 120 0.82 4.28 -10.79
N GLU A 121 0.88 3.40 -11.79
CA GLU A 121 0.47 3.73 -13.16
C GLU A 121 -1.04 3.87 -13.27
N HIS A 122 -1.47 4.93 -13.95
CA HIS A 122 -2.87 5.19 -14.22
C HIS A 122 -3.10 5.87 -15.59
N PRO A 123 -2.42 5.44 -16.68
CA PRO A 123 -2.59 6.07 -17.99
C PRO A 123 -3.99 5.89 -18.59
N HIS A 124 -4.78 4.95 -18.05
CA HIS A 124 -6.15 4.66 -18.47
C HIS A 124 -7.18 5.62 -17.84
N LEU A 125 -6.79 6.43 -16.86
CA LEU A 125 -7.65 7.42 -16.24
C LEU A 125 -7.48 8.77 -16.92
N SER A 126 -8.59 9.42 -17.26
CA SER A 126 -8.60 10.84 -17.59
C SER A 126 -8.38 11.68 -16.32
N GLY A 127 -7.87 12.91 -16.48
CA GLY A 127 -7.46 13.74 -15.34
C GLY A 127 -8.58 14.06 -14.33
N ASP A 128 -9.83 14.10 -14.77
CA ASP A 128 -11.02 14.28 -13.93
C ASP A 128 -11.40 13.03 -13.12
N LEU A 129 -10.93 11.85 -13.52
CA LEU A 129 -11.12 10.58 -12.81
C LEU A 129 -9.97 10.25 -11.84
N VAL A 130 -8.86 10.99 -11.89
CA VAL A 130 -7.74 10.81 -10.99
C VAL A 130 -8.14 11.26 -9.59
N THR A 131 -8.27 10.29 -8.69
CA THR A 131 -8.58 10.53 -7.28
C THR A 131 -7.57 9.82 -6.40
N TYR A 132 -7.31 10.41 -5.23
CA TYR A 132 -6.39 9.88 -4.22
C TYR A 132 -7.18 9.37 -3.02
N ARG A 133 -6.49 8.65 -2.14
CA ARG A 133 -6.96 8.38 -0.78
C ARG A 133 -6.07 9.07 0.24
#